data_AF-Q19PZ5-F1
#
_entry.id   AF-Q19PZ5-F1
#
_cell.length_a   1.000
_cell.length_b   1.000
_cell.length_c   1.000
_cell.angle_alpha   90.00
_cell.angle_beta   90.00
_cell.angle_gamma   90.00
#
_symmetry.space_group_name_H-M   'P 1'
#
loop_
_entity.id
_entity.type
_entity.pdbx_description
1 polymer ?
#
loop_
_entity_poly.entity_id
_entity_poly.type
_entity_poly.pdbx_seq_one_letter_code
_entity_poly.pdbx_strand_id
1 'polypeptide(L)'
;MTDNKGSTANSLDESLFDGLAVSELFEKGEGLTYNDFILLPGFINFTAEDVKLSAQLTKNITLKAPLVSSPMDTVTESDTAIAMALCGGIGIIHHNCTPEYQATEVHKAK
;
A
#
# COMPACT_ATOMS: atom_id res chain seq x y z
N MET A 1 42.43 25.60 1.01
CA MET A 1 41.52 26.54 1.70
C MET A 1 40.18 26.50 1.00
N THR A 2 39.14 26.41 1.81
CA THR A 2 37.70 26.42 1.51
C THR A 2 37.32 27.66 0.66
N ASP A 3 36.22 27.66 -0.10
CA ASP A 3 34.91 27.95 0.48
C ASP A 3 33.73 27.35 -0.30
N ASN A 4 32.87 26.75 0.53
CA ASN A 4 31.59 26.12 0.29
C ASN A 4 30.48 27.18 0.44
N LYS A 5 29.66 27.43 -0.57
CA LYS A 5 28.37 28.16 -0.51
C LYS A 5 27.50 27.69 -1.68
N GLY A 6 26.26 27.25 -1.53
CA GLY A 6 25.46 26.99 -0.37
C GLY A 6 24.37 26.00 -0.78
N SER A 7 24.33 24.88 -0.09
CA SER A 7 23.15 24.03 -0.03
C SER A 7 22.08 24.82 0.73
N THR A 8 21.15 25.47 0.01
CA THR A 8 19.89 25.90 0.62
C THR A 8 19.05 24.66 0.87
N ALA A 9 19.41 23.93 1.94
CA ALA A 9 18.45 23.11 2.65
C ALA A 9 17.41 24.10 3.19
N ASN A 10 16.20 24.04 2.65
CA ASN A 10 15.07 24.82 3.09
C ASN A 10 14.84 24.45 4.57
N SER A 11 15.29 25.29 5.49
CA SER A 11 14.98 25.17 6.91
C SER A 11 13.49 25.47 7.04
N LEU A 12 12.67 24.42 6.98
CA LEU A 12 11.27 24.51 7.33
C LEU A 12 11.23 25.02 8.78
N ASP A 13 10.64 26.18 8.96
CA ASP A 13 10.44 26.80 10.26
C ASP A 13 9.65 25.82 11.15
N GLU A 14 10.30 25.29 12.20
CA GLU A 14 9.68 24.35 13.14
C GLU A 14 8.43 24.95 13.81
N SER A 15 8.28 26.27 13.82
CA SER A 15 7.09 26.95 14.37
C SER A 15 5.85 26.85 13.47
N LEU A 16 6.00 26.38 12.23
CA LEU A 16 4.90 26.22 11.26
C LEU A 16 4.30 24.81 11.23
N PHE A 17 4.86 23.87 11.99
CA PHE A 17 4.37 22.48 12.03
C PHE A 17 3.13 22.40 12.93
N ASP A 18 1.96 22.42 12.30
CA ASP A 18 0.68 22.05 12.91
C ASP A 18 0.41 20.55 12.68
N GLY A 19 -0.07 19.85 13.72
CA GLY A 19 -0.39 18.41 13.68
C GLY A 19 0.35 17.56 14.72
N LEU A 20 0.10 16.24 14.67
CA LEU A 20 0.73 15.23 15.53
C LEU A 20 1.52 14.23 14.67
N ALA A 21 2.72 13.86 15.13
CA ALA A 21 3.47 12.81 14.47
C ALA A 21 2.82 11.43 14.68
N VAL A 22 3.03 10.52 13.72
CA VAL A 22 2.54 9.13 13.80
C VAL A 22 3.01 8.45 15.09
N SER A 23 4.28 8.61 15.46
CA SER A 23 4.82 8.04 16.70
C SER A 23 4.06 8.52 17.94
N GLU A 24 3.78 9.82 18.03
CA GLU A 24 3.08 10.43 19.17
C GLU A 24 1.61 10.03 19.21
N LEU A 25 0.98 9.87 18.04
CA LEU A 25 -0.41 9.44 17.93
C LEU A 25 -0.59 8.00 18.43
N PHE A 26 0.29 7.08 18.02
CA PHE A 26 0.17 5.65 18.36
C PHE A 26 0.82 5.26 19.70
N GLU A 27 1.66 6.10 20.30
CA GLU A 27 2.32 5.82 21.60
C GLU A 27 1.36 5.94 22.81
N LYS A 28 0.22 6.60 22.66
CA LYS A 28 -0.75 6.84 23.76
C LYS A 28 -1.46 5.58 24.28
N GLY A 29 -1.27 4.42 23.65
CA GLY A 29 -1.78 3.13 24.14
C GLY A 29 -3.29 2.90 23.94
N GLU A 30 -3.95 3.79 23.21
CA GLU A 30 -5.36 3.63 22.81
C GLU A 30 -5.46 2.89 21.48
N GLY A 31 -6.50 2.07 21.32
CA GLY A 31 -6.79 1.42 20.04
C GLY A 31 -7.47 2.41 19.09
N LEU A 32 -6.83 2.71 17.96
CA LEU A 32 -7.36 3.59 16.93
C LEU A 32 -7.83 2.78 15.70
N THR A 33 -8.97 3.18 15.12
CA THR A 33 -9.46 2.73 13.81
C THR A 33 -9.30 3.84 12.75
N TYR A 34 -9.56 3.53 11.49
CA TYR A 34 -9.37 4.45 10.36
C TYR A 34 -10.19 5.75 10.46
N ASN A 35 -11.29 5.73 11.19
CA ASN A 35 -12.16 6.91 11.36
C ASN A 35 -11.74 7.83 12.52
N ASP A 36 -10.76 7.42 13.34
CA ASP A 36 -10.37 8.17 14.53
C ASP A 36 -9.33 9.27 14.23
N PHE A 37 -8.79 9.30 13.00
CA PHE A 37 -7.79 10.27 12.61
C PHE A 37 -7.95 10.66 11.13
N ILE A 38 -7.28 11.76 10.78
CA ILE A 38 -7.18 12.26 9.41
C ILE A 38 -5.73 12.58 9.08
N LEU A 39 -5.41 12.62 7.79
CA LEU A 39 -4.11 13.09 7.31
C LEU A 39 -4.22 14.58 6.97
N LEU A 40 -3.32 15.39 7.50
CA LEU A 40 -3.21 16.79 7.12
C LEU A 40 -2.64 16.91 5.71
N PRO A 41 -3.16 17.82 4.87
CA PRO A 41 -2.67 18.00 3.51
C PRO A 41 -1.26 18.58 3.48
N GLY A 42 -0.49 18.20 2.45
CA GLY A 42 0.82 18.79 2.16
C GLY A 42 0.80 19.67 0.90
N PHE A 43 1.97 20.16 0.53
CA PHE A 43 2.17 20.89 -0.73
C PHE A 43 2.16 19.94 -1.95
N ILE A 44 1.56 20.36 -3.06
CA ILE A 44 1.42 19.56 -4.29
C ILE A 44 2.05 20.32 -5.47
N ASN A 45 2.89 19.64 -6.25
CA ASN A 45 3.50 20.15 -7.48
C ASN A 45 3.53 19.12 -8.62
N PHE A 46 2.68 18.09 -8.54
CA PHE A 46 2.56 16.99 -9.51
C PHE A 46 1.08 16.67 -9.75
N THR A 47 0.79 15.88 -10.78
CA THR A 47 -0.59 15.45 -11.09
C THR A 47 -0.90 14.12 -10.41
N ALA A 48 -2.18 13.83 -10.18
CA ALA A 48 -2.59 12.58 -9.53
C ALA A 48 -2.12 11.32 -10.28
N GLU A 49 -1.98 11.39 -11.60
CA GLU A 49 -1.53 10.29 -12.45
C GLU A 49 -0.03 9.97 -12.27
N ASP A 50 0.76 10.91 -11.77
CA ASP A 50 2.20 10.74 -11.51
C ASP A 50 2.48 9.94 -10.24
N VAL A 51 1.45 9.70 -9.41
CA VAL A 51 1.58 8.99 -8.13
C VAL A 51 1.84 7.50 -8.37
N LYS A 52 2.97 7.01 -7.83
CA LYS A 52 3.32 5.59 -7.91
C LYS A 52 2.61 4.79 -6.83
N LEU A 53 1.80 3.82 -7.25
CA LEU A 53 1.07 2.90 -6.37
C LEU A 53 1.79 1.56 -6.15
N SER A 54 3.04 1.43 -6.61
CA SER A 54 3.80 0.19 -6.45
C SER A 54 4.04 -0.14 -4.97
N ALA A 55 3.74 -1.37 -4.56
CA ALA A 55 3.91 -1.82 -3.19
C ALA A 55 4.47 -3.25 -3.12
N GLN A 56 5.20 -3.55 -2.05
CA GLN A 56 5.73 -4.89 -1.81
C GLN A 56 4.72 -5.73 -1.04
N LEU A 57 4.37 -6.89 -1.60
CA LEU A 57 3.57 -7.89 -0.90
C LEU A 57 4.45 -8.84 -0.09
N THR A 58 5.56 -9.28 -0.69
CA THR A 58 6.55 -10.14 -0.05
C THR A 58 7.95 -9.61 -0.34
N LYS A 59 8.99 -10.23 0.25
CA LYS A 59 10.39 -9.89 -0.02
C LYS A 59 10.79 -9.96 -1.49
N ASN A 60 10.04 -10.71 -2.30
CA ASN A 60 10.38 -10.97 -3.70
C ASN A 60 9.25 -10.61 -4.69
N ILE A 61 8.09 -10.17 -4.21
CA ILE A 61 6.92 -9.86 -5.05
C ILE A 61 6.53 -8.40 -4.83
N THR A 62 6.64 -7.61 -5.90
CA THR A 62 6.17 -6.23 -5.97
C THR A 62 4.95 -6.16 -6.88
N LEU A 63 3.90 -5.52 -6.40
CA LEU A 63 2.67 -5.27 -7.15
C LEU A 63 2.69 -3.85 -7.74
N LYS A 64 2.01 -3.66 -8.88
CA LYS A 64 1.84 -2.32 -9.47
C LYS A 64 0.75 -1.52 -8.76
N ALA A 65 -0.25 -2.20 -8.22
CA ALA A 65 -1.29 -1.66 -7.37
C ALA A 65 -1.33 -2.43 -6.04
N PRO A 66 -1.52 -1.76 -4.88
CA PRO A 66 -1.46 -2.38 -3.56
C PRO A 66 -2.80 -3.06 -3.21
N LEU A 67 -3.36 -3.82 -4.16
CA LEU A 67 -4.68 -4.45 -4.03
C LEU A 67 -4.54 -5.97 -4.07
N VAL A 68 -5.11 -6.62 -3.05
CA VAL A 68 -5.07 -8.07 -2.86
C VAL A 68 -6.50 -8.55 -2.58
N SER A 69 -6.98 -9.56 -3.31
CA SER A 69 -8.28 -10.15 -3.01
C SER A 69 -8.20 -11.13 -1.84
N SER A 70 -9.23 -11.14 -1.00
CA SER A 70 -9.30 -12.00 0.17
C SER A 70 -9.44 -13.48 -0.22
N PRO A 71 -8.75 -14.42 0.47
CA PRO A 71 -8.84 -15.86 0.19
C PRO A 71 -10.11 -16.49 0.75
N MET A 72 -11.25 -16.07 0.22
CA MET A 72 -12.59 -16.53 0.60
C MET A 72 -13.27 -17.18 -0.61
N ASP A 73 -14.03 -18.24 -0.36
CA ASP A 73 -14.83 -18.96 -1.38
C ASP A 73 -15.81 -18.05 -2.13
N THR A 74 -16.36 -17.07 -1.42
CA THR A 74 -17.28 -16.06 -1.99
C THR A 74 -16.58 -14.92 -2.72
N VAL A 75 -15.25 -14.87 -2.72
CA VAL A 75 -14.48 -13.74 -3.25
C VAL A 75 -13.50 -14.15 -4.34
N THR A 76 -12.68 -15.18 -4.10
CA THR A 76 -11.52 -15.46 -4.96
C THR A 76 -11.44 -16.91 -5.43
N GLU A 77 -11.86 -17.13 -6.67
CA GLU A 77 -11.52 -18.28 -7.51
C GLU A 77 -10.62 -17.82 -8.69
N SER A 78 -10.40 -18.68 -9.69
CA SER A 78 -9.52 -18.41 -10.83
C SER A 78 -9.86 -17.11 -11.57
N ASP A 79 -11.13 -16.84 -11.86
CA ASP A 79 -11.56 -15.63 -12.59
C ASP A 79 -11.16 -14.33 -11.86
N THR A 80 -11.43 -14.26 -10.55
CA THR A 80 -11.03 -13.09 -9.73
C THR A 80 -9.50 -12.97 -9.68
N ALA A 81 -8.78 -14.07 -9.53
CA ALA A 81 -7.32 -14.06 -9.48
C ALA A 81 -6.71 -13.52 -10.79
N ILE A 82 -7.25 -13.93 -11.94
CA ILE A 82 -6.84 -13.44 -13.26
C ILE A 82 -7.14 -11.93 -13.38
N ALA A 83 -8.36 -11.50 -13.03
CA ALA A 83 -8.75 -10.09 -13.12
C ALA A 83 -7.86 -9.19 -12.24
N MET A 84 -7.57 -9.61 -11.01
CA MET A 84 -6.68 -8.88 -10.10
C MET A 84 -5.27 -8.76 -10.66
N ALA A 85 -4.72 -9.85 -11.21
CA ALA A 85 -3.40 -9.86 -11.82
C ALA A 85 -3.32 -8.91 -13.04
N LEU A 86 -4.34 -8.91 -13.90
CA LEU A 86 -4.43 -8.02 -15.07
C LEU A 86 -4.49 -6.53 -14.67
N CYS A 87 -5.17 -6.22 -13.56
CA CYS A 87 -5.23 -4.87 -12.99
C CYS A 87 -3.96 -4.45 -12.22
N GLY A 88 -2.95 -5.33 -12.13
CA GLY A 88 -1.67 -5.05 -11.46
C GLY A 88 -1.65 -5.33 -9.96
N GLY A 89 -2.70 -5.96 -9.43
CA GLY A 89 -2.78 -6.54 -8.09
C GLY A 89 -2.52 -8.04 -8.10
N ILE A 90 -3.10 -8.76 -7.15
CA ILE A 90 -3.02 -10.23 -7.06
C ILE A 90 -4.26 -10.81 -6.38
N GLY A 91 -4.66 -12.02 -6.77
CA GLY A 91 -5.69 -12.78 -6.05
C GLY A 91 -5.12 -14.00 -5.34
N ILE A 92 -5.61 -14.26 -4.13
CA ILE A 92 -5.26 -15.44 -3.34
C ILE A 92 -6.45 -16.39 -3.34
N ILE A 93 -6.30 -17.55 -3.98
CA ILE A 93 -7.36 -18.56 -4.04
C ILE A 93 -7.61 -19.14 -2.64
N HIS A 94 -8.88 -19.24 -2.26
CA HIS A 94 -9.28 -19.79 -0.96
C HIS A 94 -8.89 -21.27 -0.80
N HIS A 95 -8.94 -21.78 0.44
CA HIS A 95 -8.59 -23.17 0.77
C HIS A 95 -9.80 -24.04 1.17
N ASN A 96 -11.01 -23.49 1.06
CA ASN A 96 -12.26 -24.20 1.38
C ASN A 96 -12.70 -25.12 0.23
N CYS A 97 -11.80 -26.01 -0.21
CA CYS A 97 -11.99 -26.93 -1.33
C CYS A 97 -10.96 -28.08 -1.24
N THR A 98 -11.04 -29.08 -2.11
CA THR A 98 -10.02 -30.13 -2.13
C THR A 98 -8.70 -29.59 -2.69
N PRO A 99 -7.54 -30.13 -2.29
CA PRO A 99 -6.24 -29.70 -2.83
C PRO A 99 -6.16 -29.79 -4.36
N GLU A 100 -6.81 -30.79 -4.97
CA GLU A 100 -6.84 -30.99 -6.43
C GLU A 100 -7.64 -29.89 -7.13
N TYR A 101 -8.76 -29.48 -6.52
CA TYR A 101 -9.56 -28.36 -7.01
C TYR A 101 -8.78 -27.05 -6.93
N GLN A 102 -8.18 -26.77 -5.77
CA GLN A 102 -7.35 -25.56 -5.60
C GLN A 102 -6.21 -25.51 -6.61
N ALA A 103 -5.52 -26.64 -6.84
CA ALA A 103 -4.46 -26.73 -7.85
C ALA A 103 -4.98 -26.48 -9.26
N THR A 104 -6.20 -26.92 -9.58
CA THR A 104 -6.87 -26.65 -10.86
C THR A 104 -7.16 -25.17 -11.03
N GLU A 105 -7.67 -24.50 -9.99
CA GLU A 105 -7.92 -23.05 -10.00
C GLU A 105 -6.62 -22.25 -10.18
N VAL A 106 -5.55 -22.64 -9.48
CA VAL A 106 -4.21 -22.06 -9.66
C VAL A 106 -3.71 -22.26 -11.10
N HIS A 107 -3.94 -23.44 -11.68
CA HIS A 107 -3.51 -23.75 -13.04
C HIS A 107 -4.24 -22.90 -14.09
N LYS A 108 -5.54 -22.62 -13.89
CA LYS A 108 -6.32 -21.73 -14.76
C LYS A 108 -5.83 -20.28 -14.70
N ALA A 109 -5.35 -19.83 -13.55
CA ALA A 109 -4.97 -18.44 -13.30
C ALA A 109 -3.50 -18.09 -13.64
N LYS A 110 -2.70 -19.10 -14.01
CA LYS A 110 -1.28 -18.95 -14.38
C LYS A 110 -1.11 -18.82 -15.89
#